data_AF-A0A8R7QAU8-F1
#
_entry.id   AF-A0A8R7QAU8-F1
#
_cell.length_a   1.000
_cell.length_b   1.000
_cell.length_c   1.000
_cell.angle_alpha   90.00
_cell.angle_beta   90.00
_cell.angle_gamma   90.00
#
_symmetry.space_group_name_H-M   'P 1'
#
loop_
_entity.id
_entity.type
_entity.pdbx_description
1 polymer ?
#
loop_
_entity_poly.entity_id
_entity_poly.type
_entity_poly.pdbx_seq_one_letter_code
_entity_poly.pdbx_strand_id
1 'polypeptide(L)'
;MRATAWEHYGSAPMVRMNTLVYATCFADAASSSELSLAYVKLIEQLAVFKGYSAAFCALKLAEEKFPSSTNSQIHLLKMQLLHERALHRGHLRIAQQIGDEFGVLSSSVSGVDIELKTEASLRRARTLLAAKQFSQAAAVANSLFTTCYKYNMQVENASVLLLLAEIHRKSDNAVLGLTYALASQSFCKSFNLDLLEASATLTLAELWLALGSNHAKRALSLVYQSLPMILGHGGLELRARSQIVLAKCHLTDPEFSVSEDPCAVLDPLNQAAEDLQVLEYHEMAAEVYYLKAMTYNHLGKEYEREEAAARFKEHVTALENPRDEEDSLVY
;
A
#
# COMPACT_ATOMS: atom_id res chain seq x y z
N MET A 1 -0.46 15.70 -18.30
CA MET A 1 0.91 15.91 -17.79
C MET A 1 1.73 14.63 -17.99
N ARG A 2 3.00 14.68 -18.45
CA ARG A 2 3.80 13.44 -18.66
C ARG A 2 3.98 12.60 -17.38
N ALA A 3 3.87 13.22 -16.21
CA ALA A 3 3.96 12.53 -14.92
C ALA A 3 2.93 11.41 -14.76
N THR A 4 1.68 11.59 -15.21
CA THR A 4 0.63 10.56 -15.08
C THR A 4 0.95 9.33 -15.94
N ALA A 5 1.56 9.51 -17.11
CA ALA A 5 2.00 8.39 -17.94
C ALA A 5 3.12 7.60 -17.25
N TRP A 6 4.11 8.27 -16.65
CA TRP A 6 5.19 7.61 -15.93
C TRP A 6 4.71 6.84 -14.70
N GLU A 7 3.64 7.31 -14.06
CA GLU A 7 3.01 6.63 -12.94
C GLU A 7 2.37 5.31 -13.37
N HIS A 8 1.66 5.28 -14.51
CA HIS A 8 1.10 4.03 -15.04
C HIS A 8 2.19 2.99 -15.37
N TYR A 9 3.34 3.43 -15.89
CA TYR A 9 4.49 2.54 -16.12
C TYR A 9 5.29 2.22 -14.84
N GLY A 10 4.90 2.77 -13.68
CA GLY A 10 5.52 2.47 -12.40
C GLY A 10 6.83 3.21 -12.10
N SER A 11 7.18 4.27 -12.84
CA SER A 11 8.44 4.99 -12.65
C SER A 11 8.32 6.18 -11.69
N ALA A 12 8.33 5.90 -10.38
CA ALA A 12 8.25 6.94 -9.34
C ALA A 12 9.32 8.06 -9.44
N PRO A 13 10.61 7.79 -9.76
CA PRO A 13 11.59 8.86 -9.96
C PRO A 13 11.22 9.81 -11.10
N MET A 14 10.72 9.28 -12.21
CA MET A 14 10.32 10.09 -13.37
C MET A 14 9.06 10.91 -13.08
N VAL A 15 8.13 10.37 -12.29
CA VAL A 15 6.96 11.13 -11.79
C VAL A 15 7.46 12.34 -11.00
N ARG A 16 8.29 12.12 -9.96
CA ARG A 16 8.81 13.20 -9.10
C ARG A 16 9.60 14.26 -9.87
N MET A 17 10.47 13.85 -10.79
CA MET A 17 11.26 14.79 -11.57
C MET A 17 10.37 15.65 -12.48
N ASN A 18 9.42 15.03 -13.18
CA ASN A 18 8.50 15.77 -14.06
C ASN A 18 7.56 16.68 -13.28
N THR A 19 7.05 16.26 -12.12
CA THR A 19 6.17 17.11 -11.30
C THR A 19 6.92 18.31 -10.74
N LEU A 20 8.15 18.12 -10.24
CA LEU A 20 8.99 19.22 -9.75
C LEU A 20 9.37 20.21 -10.84
N VAL A 21 9.78 19.74 -12.01
CA VAL A 21 10.09 20.62 -13.16
C VAL A 21 8.85 21.40 -13.57
N TYR A 22 7.69 20.75 -13.61
CA TYR A 22 6.44 21.44 -13.98
C TYR A 22 6.03 22.49 -12.94
N ALA A 23 6.13 22.16 -11.65
CA ALA A 23 5.77 23.05 -10.56
C ALA A 23 6.74 24.23 -10.38
N THR A 24 8.00 24.10 -10.78
CA THR A 24 9.03 25.15 -10.59
C THR A 24 9.34 25.93 -11.86
N CYS A 25 9.47 25.27 -13.01
CA CYS A 25 9.89 25.91 -14.26
C CYS A 25 8.71 26.39 -15.13
N PHE A 26 7.52 25.81 -14.94
CA PHE A 26 6.33 26.12 -15.76
C PHE A 26 5.19 26.75 -14.97
N ALA A 27 5.43 27.16 -13.72
CA ALA A 27 4.41 27.73 -12.85
C ALA A 27 3.68 28.93 -13.46
N ASP A 28 4.41 29.78 -14.19
CA ASP A 28 3.88 31.02 -14.79
C ASP A 28 3.15 30.78 -16.12
N ALA A 29 3.37 29.62 -16.75
CA ALA A 29 2.82 29.28 -18.07
C ALA A 29 1.73 28.19 -18.01
N ALA A 30 1.66 27.42 -16.92
CA ALA A 30 0.70 26.35 -16.72
C ALA A 30 -0.68 26.88 -16.33
N SER A 31 -1.73 26.18 -16.74
CA SER A 31 -3.06 26.47 -16.21
C SER A 31 -3.15 26.13 -14.73
N SER A 32 -4.07 26.79 -14.01
CA SER A 32 -4.32 26.50 -12.58
C SER A 32 -4.65 25.02 -12.34
N SER A 33 -5.37 24.38 -13.26
CA SER A 33 -5.73 22.95 -13.19
C SER A 33 -4.55 22.01 -13.42
N GLU A 34 -3.58 22.37 -14.27
CA GLU A 34 -2.40 21.53 -14.47
C GLU A 34 -1.41 21.70 -13.31
N LEU A 35 -1.33 22.90 -12.74
CA LEU A 35 -0.53 23.16 -11.56
C LEU A 35 -1.10 22.46 -10.34
N SER A 36 -2.42 22.45 -10.13
CA SER A 36 -3.04 21.70 -9.03
C SER A 36 -2.79 20.20 -9.16
N LEU A 37 -2.88 19.63 -10.37
CA LEU A 37 -2.53 18.23 -10.63
C LEU A 37 -1.06 17.94 -10.32
N ALA A 38 -0.14 18.85 -10.66
CA ALA A 38 1.28 18.71 -10.35
C ALA A 38 1.53 18.65 -8.83
N TYR A 39 0.85 19.50 -8.06
CA TYR A 39 0.90 19.49 -6.60
C TYR A 39 0.31 18.21 -6.02
N VAL A 40 -0.84 17.75 -6.54
CA VAL A 40 -1.47 16.49 -6.15
C VAL A 40 -0.49 15.33 -6.32
N LYS A 41 0.12 15.20 -7.50
CA LYS A 41 1.12 14.15 -7.76
C LYS A 41 2.36 14.27 -6.88
N LEU A 42 2.81 15.48 -6.56
CA LEU A 42 3.94 15.65 -5.63
C LEU A 42 3.59 15.20 -4.21
N ILE A 43 2.39 15.55 -3.72
CA ILE A 43 1.91 15.19 -2.39
C ILE A 43 1.71 13.67 -2.28
N GLU A 44 1.15 13.01 -3.30
CA GLU A 44 1.06 11.55 -3.37
C GLU A 44 2.44 10.90 -3.22
N GLN A 45 3.45 11.40 -3.95
CA GLN A 45 4.81 10.89 -3.86
C GLN A 45 5.44 11.17 -2.49
N LEU A 46 5.13 12.30 -1.84
CA LEU A 46 5.57 12.56 -0.47
C LEU A 46 4.94 11.56 0.51
N ALA A 47 3.65 11.26 0.39
CA ALA A 47 3.00 10.27 1.24
C ALA A 47 3.66 8.90 1.11
N VAL A 48 3.87 8.46 -0.14
CA VAL A 48 4.41 7.14 -0.48
C VAL A 48 5.88 6.95 -0.05
N PHE A 49 6.71 8.01 -0.08
CA PHE A 49 8.17 7.90 0.16
C PHE A 49 8.68 8.59 1.43
N LYS A 50 7.91 9.50 2.01
CA LYS A 50 8.30 10.32 3.18
C LYS A 50 7.28 10.24 4.33
N GLY A 51 6.16 9.55 4.14
CA GLY A 51 5.11 9.38 5.14
C GLY A 51 4.06 10.49 5.13
N TYR A 52 3.01 10.28 5.92
CA TYR A 52 1.84 11.15 5.94
C TYR A 52 2.11 12.55 6.48
N SER A 53 3.02 12.69 7.46
CA SER A 53 3.36 13.99 8.05
C SER A 53 3.88 14.98 7.00
N ALA A 54 4.82 14.54 6.16
CA ALA A 54 5.35 15.35 5.05
C ALA A 54 4.26 15.66 4.01
N ALA A 55 3.40 14.70 3.70
CA ALA A 55 2.30 14.88 2.75
C ALA A 55 1.28 15.92 3.24
N PHE A 56 0.87 15.86 4.52
CA PHE A 56 -0.07 16.83 5.08
C PHE A 56 0.52 18.24 5.19
N CYS A 57 1.82 18.38 5.49
CA CYS A 57 2.49 19.69 5.42
C CYS A 57 2.44 20.29 4.01
N ALA A 58 2.70 19.49 2.98
CA ALA A 58 2.62 19.94 1.59
C ALA A 58 1.17 20.20 1.13
N LEU A 59 0.21 19.44 1.67
CA LEU A 59 -1.21 19.61 1.38
C LEU A 59 -1.73 20.97 1.87
N LYS A 60 -1.33 21.41 3.07
CA LYS A 60 -1.68 22.75 3.60
C LYS A 60 -1.27 23.87 2.65
N LEU A 61 -0.05 23.80 2.14
CA LEU A 61 0.46 24.77 1.17
C LEU A 61 -0.33 24.73 -0.16
N ALA A 62 -0.81 23.55 -0.56
CA ALA A 62 -1.65 23.41 -1.74
C ALA A 62 -3.05 23.99 -1.50
N GLU A 63 -3.65 23.77 -0.34
CA GLU A 63 -4.98 24.32 0.01
C GLU A 63 -4.97 25.86 0.08
N GLU A 64 -3.90 26.47 0.61
CA GLU A 64 -3.71 27.93 0.60
C GLU A 64 -3.62 28.51 -0.82
N LYS A 65 -2.97 27.78 -1.73
CA LYS A 65 -2.75 28.20 -3.13
C LYS A 65 -3.97 27.95 -4.01
N PHE A 66 -4.78 26.95 -3.69
CA PHE A 66 -5.92 26.50 -4.48
C PHE A 66 -7.16 26.40 -3.57
N PRO A 67 -7.89 27.52 -3.36
CA PRO A 67 -9.07 27.53 -2.50
C PRO A 67 -10.11 26.51 -2.96
N SER A 68 -10.62 25.75 -1.99
CA SER A 68 -11.33 24.49 -2.21
C SER A 68 -12.72 24.69 -2.83
N SER A 69 -12.98 24.05 -3.97
CA SER A 69 -14.33 23.59 -4.31
C SER A 69 -14.52 22.15 -3.85
N THR A 70 -15.76 21.73 -3.61
CA THR A 70 -16.10 20.40 -3.07
C THR A 70 -15.58 19.23 -3.94
N ASN A 71 -15.31 19.49 -5.22
CA ASN A 71 -14.77 18.52 -6.18
C ASN A 71 -13.34 18.87 -6.67
N SER A 72 -12.58 19.65 -5.89
CA SER A 72 -11.19 19.93 -6.25
C SER A 72 -10.34 18.67 -6.08
N GLN A 73 -9.41 18.42 -7.02
CA GLN A 73 -8.49 17.26 -6.98
C GLN A 73 -7.69 17.20 -5.66
N ILE A 74 -7.43 18.36 -5.05
CA ILE A 74 -6.74 18.47 -3.76
C ILE A 74 -7.61 17.96 -2.61
N HIS A 75 -8.92 18.23 -2.62
CA HIS A 75 -9.84 17.69 -1.63
C HIS A 75 -9.95 16.17 -1.73
N LEU A 76 -10.08 15.64 -2.94
CA LEU A 76 -10.08 14.18 -3.17
C LEU A 76 -8.80 13.54 -2.66
N LEU A 77 -7.64 14.15 -2.93
CA LEU A 77 -6.36 13.67 -2.41
C LEU A 77 -6.32 13.68 -0.87
N LYS A 78 -6.78 14.76 -0.24
CA LYS A 78 -6.86 14.85 1.23
C LYS A 78 -7.63 13.67 1.81
N MET A 79 -8.78 13.37 1.25
CA MET A 79 -9.61 12.24 1.68
C MET A 79 -8.91 10.90 1.44
N GLN A 80 -8.20 10.71 0.31
CA GLN A 80 -7.42 9.50 0.06
C GLN A 80 -6.33 9.29 1.12
N LEU A 81 -5.59 10.34 1.48
CA LEU A 81 -4.52 10.28 2.48
C LEU A 81 -5.07 10.03 3.89
N LEU A 82 -6.17 10.67 4.25
CA LEU A 82 -6.83 10.46 5.53
C LEU A 82 -7.37 9.03 5.64
N HIS A 83 -7.94 8.49 4.56
CA HIS A 83 -8.41 7.11 4.51
C HIS A 83 -7.27 6.10 4.72
N GLU A 84 -6.17 6.21 3.96
CA GLU A 84 -5.04 5.28 4.11
C GLU A 84 -4.41 5.35 5.50
N ARG A 85 -4.20 6.57 6.03
CA ARG A 85 -3.65 6.75 7.37
C ARG A 85 -4.58 6.18 8.44
N ALA A 86 -5.89 6.34 8.30
CA ALA A 86 -6.87 5.75 9.21
C ALA A 86 -6.81 4.22 9.16
N LEU A 87 -6.64 3.61 7.98
CA LEU A 87 -6.42 2.17 7.88
C LEU A 87 -5.12 1.73 8.56
N HIS A 88 -4.01 2.43 8.33
CA HIS A 88 -2.71 2.12 8.92
C HIS A 88 -2.70 2.18 10.46
N ARG A 89 -3.47 3.11 11.02
CA ARG A 89 -3.65 3.26 12.48
C ARG A 89 -4.72 2.34 13.07
N GLY A 90 -5.58 1.73 12.26
CA GLY A 90 -6.68 0.87 12.71
C GLY A 90 -8.00 1.61 13.00
N HIS A 91 -8.13 2.89 12.64
CA HIS A 91 -9.36 3.69 12.78
C HIS A 91 -10.41 3.31 11.72
N LEU A 92 -10.97 2.09 11.83
CA LEU A 92 -11.90 1.53 10.83
C LEU A 92 -13.17 2.37 10.65
N ARG A 93 -13.68 3.00 11.72
CA ARG A 93 -14.88 3.85 11.65
C ARG A 93 -14.64 5.10 10.80
N ILE A 94 -13.50 5.75 11.00
CA ILE A 94 -13.10 6.94 10.23
C ILE A 94 -12.87 6.55 8.76
N ALA A 95 -12.16 5.44 8.52
CA ALA A 95 -11.95 4.94 7.16
C ALA A 95 -13.28 4.59 6.45
N GLN A 96 -14.29 4.09 7.18
CA GLN A 96 -15.61 3.86 6.63
C GLN A 96 -16.34 5.17 6.29
N GLN A 97 -16.34 6.15 7.21
CA GLN A 97 -16.96 7.46 6.98
C GLN A 97 -16.38 8.16 5.75
N ILE A 98 -15.05 8.20 5.62
CA ILE A 98 -14.39 8.79 4.45
C ILE A 98 -14.76 8.04 3.17
N GLY A 99 -14.84 6.70 3.23
CA GLY A 99 -15.29 5.88 2.10
C GLY A 99 -16.74 6.17 1.67
N ASP A 100 -17.62 6.42 2.63
CA ASP A 100 -19.02 6.81 2.36
C ASP A 100 -19.09 8.23 1.76
N GLU A 101 -18.26 9.17 2.23
CA GLU A 101 -18.14 10.51 1.65
C GLU A 101 -17.67 10.46 0.18
N PHE A 102 -16.68 9.62 -0.16
CA PHE A 102 -16.29 9.38 -1.56
C PHE A 102 -17.48 8.92 -2.42
N GLY A 103 -18.34 8.06 -1.87
CA GLY A 103 -19.56 7.61 -2.53
C GLY A 103 -20.55 8.74 -2.79
N VAL A 104 -20.73 9.64 -1.81
CA VAL A 104 -21.64 10.80 -1.92
C VAL A 104 -21.16 11.81 -2.96
N LEU A 105 -19.85 12.02 -3.09
CA LEU A 105 -19.28 12.91 -4.10
C LEU A 105 -19.51 12.40 -5.53
N SER A 106 -19.71 11.08 -5.71
CA SER A 106 -20.01 10.49 -7.01
C SER A 106 -21.48 10.65 -7.39
N SER A 107 -21.75 10.98 -8.64
CA SER A 107 -23.13 11.06 -9.14
C SER A 107 -23.86 9.71 -9.05
N SER A 108 -25.17 9.72 -8.77
CA SER A 108 -25.97 8.48 -8.75
C SER A 108 -26.24 7.88 -10.15
N VAL A 109 -25.91 8.62 -11.21
CA VAL A 109 -26.17 8.24 -12.60
C VAL A 109 -25.16 7.18 -13.08
N SER A 110 -25.64 6.11 -13.69
CA SER A 110 -24.76 5.08 -14.25
C SER A 110 -23.86 5.63 -15.36
N GLY A 111 -22.55 5.36 -15.30
CA GLY A 111 -21.58 5.78 -16.32
C GLY A 111 -21.02 7.20 -16.19
N VAL A 112 -21.44 7.97 -15.19
CA VAL A 112 -20.86 9.29 -14.85
C VAL A 112 -19.90 9.14 -13.66
N ASP A 113 -18.84 9.94 -13.59
CA ASP A 113 -17.80 9.92 -12.54
C ASP A 113 -17.23 8.52 -12.27
N ILE A 114 -16.95 7.77 -13.34
CA ILE A 114 -16.52 6.37 -13.23
C ILE A 114 -15.25 6.26 -12.38
N GLU A 115 -14.26 7.13 -12.59
CA GLU A 115 -13.02 7.16 -11.81
C GLU A 115 -13.27 7.35 -10.30
N LEU A 116 -14.17 8.26 -9.94
CA LEU A 116 -14.53 8.52 -8.54
C LEU A 116 -15.29 7.33 -7.92
N LYS A 117 -16.17 6.68 -8.69
CA LYS A 117 -16.89 5.47 -8.25
C LYS A 117 -15.96 4.27 -8.07
N THR A 118 -15.00 4.11 -8.97
CA THR A 118 -13.99 3.05 -8.86
C THR A 118 -13.12 3.29 -7.64
N GLU A 119 -12.74 4.53 -7.38
CA GLU A 119 -11.98 4.91 -6.19
C GLU A 119 -12.78 4.66 -4.90
N ALA A 120 -14.03 5.12 -4.82
CA ALA A 120 -14.91 4.87 -3.68
C ALA A 120 -15.07 3.36 -3.39
N SER A 121 -15.26 2.56 -4.45
CA SER A 121 -15.39 1.11 -4.34
C SER A 121 -14.09 0.45 -3.86
N LEU A 122 -12.93 0.91 -4.34
CA LEU A 122 -11.62 0.43 -3.92
C LEU A 122 -11.39 0.71 -2.43
N ARG A 123 -11.68 1.94 -1.99
CA ARG A 123 -11.58 2.38 -0.58
C ARG A 123 -12.47 1.55 0.31
N ARG A 124 -13.73 1.32 -0.10
CA ARG A 124 -14.67 0.44 0.61
C ARG A 124 -14.15 -0.98 0.72
N ALA A 125 -13.63 -1.56 -0.36
CA ALA A 125 -13.10 -2.92 -0.34
C ALA A 125 -11.88 -3.05 0.61
N ARG A 126 -10.99 -2.05 0.64
CA ARG A 126 -9.85 -1.99 1.58
C ARG A 126 -10.30 -1.85 3.04
N THR A 127 -11.29 -1.00 3.32
CA THR A 127 -11.85 -0.89 4.68
C THR A 127 -12.48 -2.21 5.14
N LEU A 128 -13.23 -2.89 4.27
CA LEU A 128 -13.82 -4.20 4.58
C LEU A 128 -12.75 -5.28 4.80
N LEU A 129 -11.65 -5.24 4.03
CA LEU A 129 -10.51 -6.12 4.21
C LEU A 129 -9.84 -5.90 5.58
N ALA A 130 -9.57 -4.65 5.95
CA ALA A 130 -9.01 -4.31 7.27
C ALA A 130 -9.97 -4.70 8.42
N ALA A 131 -11.28 -4.61 8.20
CA ALA A 131 -12.31 -5.09 9.12
C ALA A 131 -12.48 -6.63 9.15
N LYS A 132 -11.66 -7.38 8.39
CA LYS A 132 -11.72 -8.86 8.26
C LYS A 132 -13.05 -9.39 7.70
N GLN A 133 -13.82 -8.56 7.01
CA GLN A 133 -15.08 -8.93 6.37
C GLN A 133 -14.83 -9.45 4.94
N PHE A 134 -14.10 -10.56 4.83
CA PHE A 134 -13.55 -11.04 3.55
C PHE A 134 -14.60 -11.32 2.47
N SER A 135 -15.76 -11.87 2.83
CA SER A 135 -16.83 -12.17 1.87
C SER A 135 -17.43 -10.91 1.26
N GLN A 136 -17.64 -9.86 2.07
CA GLN A 136 -18.14 -8.57 1.60
C GLN A 136 -17.08 -7.84 0.78
N ALA A 137 -15.81 -7.86 1.23
CA ALA A 137 -14.70 -7.28 0.50
C ALA A 137 -14.56 -7.91 -0.90
N ALA A 138 -14.63 -9.24 -0.99
CA ALA A 138 -14.57 -9.96 -2.25
C ALA A 138 -15.77 -9.65 -3.17
N ALA A 139 -16.98 -9.50 -2.61
CA ALA A 139 -18.15 -9.12 -3.41
C ALA A 139 -18.00 -7.72 -4.03
N VAL A 140 -17.53 -6.75 -3.25
CA VAL A 140 -17.26 -5.38 -3.74
C VAL A 140 -16.13 -5.39 -4.78
N ALA A 141 -15.03 -6.11 -4.53
CA ALA A 141 -13.91 -6.19 -5.46
C ALA A 141 -14.29 -6.88 -6.78
N ASN A 142 -15.11 -7.93 -6.76
CA ASN A 142 -15.63 -8.56 -7.98
C ASN A 142 -16.54 -7.62 -8.77
N SER A 143 -17.44 -6.89 -8.10
CA SER A 143 -18.28 -5.86 -8.75
C SER A 143 -17.42 -4.78 -9.40
N LEU A 144 -16.37 -4.33 -8.69
CA LEU A 144 -15.42 -3.35 -9.19
C LEU A 144 -14.66 -3.87 -10.42
N PHE A 145 -14.20 -5.13 -10.39
CA PHE A 145 -13.54 -5.76 -11.54
C PHE A 145 -14.43 -5.74 -12.78
N THR A 146 -15.71 -6.12 -12.66
CA THR A 146 -16.64 -6.07 -13.81
C THR A 146 -16.84 -4.66 -14.36
N THR A 147 -16.82 -3.66 -13.47
CA THR A 147 -16.97 -2.24 -13.84
C THR A 147 -15.73 -1.75 -14.58
N CYS A 148 -14.54 -1.95 -14.01
CA CYS A 148 -13.27 -1.57 -14.62
C CYS A 148 -13.04 -2.29 -15.95
N TYR A 149 -13.47 -3.55 -16.09
CA TYR A 149 -13.41 -4.29 -17.35
C TYR A 149 -14.34 -3.67 -18.41
N LYS A 150 -15.59 -3.35 -18.04
CA LYS A 150 -16.57 -2.72 -18.94
C LYS A 150 -16.11 -1.36 -19.46
N TYR A 151 -15.43 -0.57 -18.63
CA TYR A 151 -14.97 0.78 -18.98
C TYR A 151 -13.50 0.83 -19.45
N ASN A 152 -12.88 -0.34 -19.69
CA ASN A 152 -11.51 -0.44 -20.22
C ASN A 152 -10.44 0.24 -19.34
N MET A 153 -10.64 0.21 -18.01
CA MET A 153 -9.74 0.78 -17.00
C MET A 153 -8.67 -0.24 -16.63
N GLN A 154 -7.61 -0.32 -17.44
CA GLN A 154 -6.66 -1.44 -17.39
C GLN A 154 -5.82 -1.46 -16.11
N VAL A 155 -5.33 -0.32 -15.64
CA VAL A 155 -4.47 -0.25 -14.45
C VAL A 155 -5.27 -0.61 -13.19
N GLU A 156 -6.50 -0.15 -13.13
CA GLU A 156 -7.46 -0.43 -12.07
C GLU A 156 -7.87 -1.90 -12.10
N ASN A 157 -8.13 -2.49 -13.27
CA ASN A 157 -8.41 -3.92 -13.42
C ASN A 157 -7.31 -4.79 -12.80
N ALA A 158 -6.05 -4.51 -13.12
CA ALA A 158 -4.91 -5.23 -12.55
C ALA A 158 -4.83 -5.04 -11.03
N SER A 159 -5.02 -3.81 -10.55
CA SER A 159 -5.00 -3.48 -9.12
C SER A 159 -6.11 -4.20 -8.35
N VAL A 160 -7.30 -4.37 -8.95
CA VAL A 160 -8.44 -5.07 -8.36
C VAL A 160 -8.21 -6.58 -8.31
N LEU A 161 -7.60 -7.17 -9.35
CA LEU A 161 -7.17 -8.57 -9.31
C LEU A 161 -6.16 -8.81 -8.18
N LEU A 162 -5.24 -7.88 -7.99
CA LEU A 162 -4.28 -7.94 -6.88
C LEU A 162 -4.96 -7.83 -5.51
N LEU A 163 -5.96 -6.95 -5.38
CA LEU A 163 -6.77 -6.84 -4.16
C LEU A 163 -7.56 -8.13 -3.88
N LEU A 164 -8.14 -8.77 -4.90
CA LEU A 164 -8.80 -10.08 -4.75
C LEU A 164 -7.82 -11.15 -4.27
N ALA A 165 -6.59 -11.16 -4.81
CA ALA A 165 -5.55 -12.07 -4.35
C ALA A 165 -5.19 -11.83 -2.88
N GLU A 166 -5.11 -10.57 -2.45
CA GLU A 166 -4.83 -10.22 -1.06
C GLU A 166 -5.97 -10.60 -0.11
N ILE A 167 -7.23 -10.38 -0.51
CA ILE A 167 -8.41 -10.80 0.27
C ILE A 167 -8.37 -12.31 0.52
N HIS A 168 -8.13 -13.10 -0.53
CA HIS A 168 -8.05 -14.55 -0.43
C HIS A 168 -6.83 -15.04 0.35
N ARG A 169 -5.71 -14.31 0.28
CA ARG A 169 -4.53 -14.57 1.11
C ARG A 169 -4.84 -14.37 2.59
N LYS A 170 -5.49 -13.26 2.97
CA LYS A 170 -5.85 -12.94 4.35
C LYS A 170 -6.99 -13.84 4.88
N SER A 171 -7.77 -14.46 4.00
CA SER A 171 -8.82 -15.43 4.35
C SER A 171 -8.35 -16.90 4.35
N ASP A 172 -7.04 -17.15 4.39
CA ASP A 172 -6.42 -18.49 4.36
C ASP A 172 -6.78 -19.35 3.13
N ASN A 173 -7.16 -18.72 2.01
CA ASN A 173 -7.46 -19.41 0.75
C ASN A 173 -6.39 -19.09 -0.30
N ALA A 174 -5.17 -19.58 -0.05
CA ALA A 174 -4.01 -19.31 -0.90
C ALA A 174 -4.19 -19.84 -2.34
N VAL A 175 -4.93 -20.93 -2.54
CA VAL A 175 -5.14 -21.54 -3.87
C VAL A 175 -5.94 -20.61 -4.78
N LEU A 176 -7.06 -20.04 -4.30
CA LEU A 176 -7.80 -19.05 -5.08
C LEU A 176 -6.99 -17.77 -5.27
N GLY A 177 -6.28 -17.32 -4.23
CA GLY A 177 -5.42 -16.14 -4.32
C GLY A 177 -4.36 -16.23 -5.43
N LEU A 178 -3.77 -17.41 -5.64
CA LEU A 178 -2.79 -17.66 -6.71
C LEU A 178 -3.37 -17.39 -8.09
N THR A 179 -4.63 -17.80 -8.34
CA THR A 179 -5.26 -17.60 -9.66
C THR A 179 -5.41 -16.12 -10.00
N TYR A 180 -5.81 -15.29 -9.02
CA TYR A 180 -5.95 -13.85 -9.19
C TYR A 180 -4.60 -13.15 -9.32
N ALA A 181 -3.60 -13.54 -8.52
CA ALA A 181 -2.27 -12.95 -8.59
C ALA A 181 -1.56 -13.28 -9.92
N LEU A 182 -1.69 -14.51 -10.44
CA LEU A 182 -1.18 -14.88 -11.75
C LEU A 182 -1.89 -14.14 -12.89
N ALA A 183 -3.22 -13.98 -12.80
CA ALA A 183 -3.99 -13.19 -13.76
C ALA A 183 -3.53 -11.73 -13.76
N SER A 184 -3.37 -11.12 -12.58
CA SER A 184 -2.82 -9.77 -12.43
C SER A 184 -1.43 -9.65 -13.04
N GLN A 185 -0.52 -10.60 -12.77
CA GLN A 185 0.84 -10.58 -13.30
C GLN A 185 0.85 -10.67 -14.83
N SER A 186 0.07 -11.61 -15.41
CA SER A 186 -0.05 -11.76 -16.87
C SER A 186 -0.59 -10.48 -17.51
N PHE A 187 -1.56 -9.86 -16.86
CA PHE A 187 -2.13 -8.61 -17.32
C PHE A 187 -1.11 -7.47 -17.26
N CYS A 188 -0.38 -7.31 -16.14
CA CYS A 188 0.66 -6.29 -16.00
C CYS A 188 1.74 -6.39 -17.09
N LYS A 189 2.20 -7.63 -17.39
CA LYS A 189 3.16 -7.90 -18.47
C LYS A 189 2.65 -7.44 -19.84
N SER A 190 1.37 -7.65 -20.13
CA SER A 190 0.80 -7.27 -21.42
C SER A 190 0.71 -5.75 -21.63
N PHE A 191 0.67 -4.97 -20.54
CA PHE A 191 0.55 -3.51 -20.55
C PHE A 191 1.82 -2.79 -20.07
N ASN A 192 2.92 -3.51 -19.80
CA ASN A 192 4.18 -2.98 -19.26
C ASN A 192 4.00 -2.19 -17.95
N LEU A 193 3.18 -2.73 -17.04
CA LEU A 193 2.94 -2.13 -15.72
C LEU A 193 3.97 -2.64 -14.71
N ASP A 194 5.23 -2.26 -14.88
CA ASP A 194 6.38 -2.94 -14.24
C ASP A 194 6.32 -2.96 -12.71
N LEU A 195 5.96 -1.84 -12.07
CA LEU A 195 5.85 -1.79 -10.60
C LEU A 195 4.69 -2.64 -10.07
N LEU A 196 3.57 -2.66 -10.80
CA LEU A 196 2.41 -3.47 -10.44
C LEU A 196 2.68 -4.96 -10.67
N GLU A 197 3.45 -5.30 -11.71
CA GLU A 197 3.95 -6.66 -11.93
C GLU A 197 4.85 -7.10 -10.76
N ALA A 198 5.76 -6.24 -10.30
CA ALA A 198 6.63 -6.53 -9.15
C ALA A 198 5.80 -6.76 -7.87
N SER A 199 4.77 -5.95 -7.64
CA SER A 199 3.83 -6.12 -6.52
C SER A 199 3.01 -7.43 -6.63
N ALA A 200 2.56 -7.79 -7.84
CA ALA A 200 1.89 -9.07 -8.10
C ALA A 200 2.83 -10.25 -7.86
N THR A 201 4.10 -10.13 -8.27
CA THR A 201 5.14 -11.16 -8.06
C THR A 201 5.44 -11.35 -6.56
N LEU A 202 5.49 -10.26 -5.79
CA LEU A 202 5.61 -10.33 -4.34
C LEU A 202 4.41 -11.02 -3.69
N THR A 203 3.20 -10.71 -4.15
CA THR A 203 1.96 -11.36 -3.67
C THR A 203 1.96 -12.86 -3.99
N LEU A 204 2.47 -13.27 -5.15
CA LEU A 204 2.68 -14.67 -5.49
C LEU A 204 3.64 -15.35 -4.51
N ALA A 205 4.75 -14.69 -4.16
CA ALA A 205 5.70 -15.22 -3.19
C ALA A 205 5.04 -15.48 -1.82
N GLU A 206 4.25 -14.53 -1.32
CA GLU A 206 3.49 -14.70 -0.07
C GLU A 206 2.49 -15.87 -0.13
N LEU A 207 1.77 -16.00 -1.25
CA LEU A 207 0.82 -17.10 -1.46
C LEU A 207 1.53 -18.45 -1.52
N TRP A 208 2.71 -18.53 -2.15
CA TRP A 208 3.53 -19.74 -2.13
C TRP A 208 4.01 -20.10 -0.73
N LEU A 209 4.43 -19.12 0.07
CA LEU A 209 4.78 -19.36 1.47
C LEU A 209 3.59 -19.87 2.29
N ALA A 210 2.39 -19.34 2.04
CA ALA A 210 1.16 -19.76 2.72
C ALA A 210 0.78 -21.22 2.42
N LEU A 211 1.23 -21.79 1.29
CA LEU A 211 1.03 -23.20 0.95
C LEU A 211 1.99 -24.15 1.69
N GLY A 212 3.05 -23.64 2.33
CA GLY A 212 3.94 -24.40 3.20
C GLY A 212 5.42 -24.24 2.90
N SER A 213 6.25 -24.83 3.77
CA SER A 213 7.70 -24.64 3.78
C SER A 213 8.44 -25.22 2.57
N ASN A 214 7.88 -26.24 1.93
CA ASN A 214 8.42 -26.81 0.69
C ASN A 214 8.52 -25.79 -0.46
N HIS A 215 7.81 -24.66 -0.36
CA HIS A 215 7.80 -23.60 -1.37
C HIS A 215 8.65 -22.38 -0.98
N ALA A 216 9.35 -22.40 0.16
CA ALA A 216 10.16 -21.28 0.64
C ALA A 216 11.21 -20.83 -0.38
N LYS A 217 11.98 -21.76 -0.98
CA LYS A 217 12.96 -21.44 -2.03
C LYS A 217 12.34 -20.83 -3.28
N ARG A 218 11.14 -21.30 -3.66
CA ARG A 218 10.41 -20.73 -4.80
C ARG A 218 9.96 -19.31 -4.49
N ALA A 219 9.38 -19.08 -3.32
CA ALA A 219 8.99 -17.74 -2.88
C ALA A 219 10.21 -16.80 -2.82
N LEU A 220 11.33 -17.25 -2.27
CA LEU A 220 12.58 -16.51 -2.21
C LEU A 220 13.06 -16.08 -3.60
N SER A 221 13.02 -16.98 -4.58
CA SER A 221 13.40 -16.66 -5.96
C SER A 221 12.51 -15.56 -6.58
N LEU A 222 11.21 -15.57 -6.29
CA LEU A 222 10.26 -14.56 -6.77
C LEU A 222 10.49 -13.21 -6.08
N VAL A 223 10.80 -13.22 -4.78
CA VAL A 223 11.17 -12.01 -4.04
C VAL A 223 12.40 -11.37 -4.69
N TYR A 224 13.49 -12.12 -4.86
CA TYR A 224 14.71 -11.60 -5.49
C TYR A 224 14.49 -11.09 -6.92
N GLN A 225 13.62 -11.73 -7.69
CA GLN A 225 13.25 -11.26 -9.02
C GLN A 225 12.57 -9.88 -8.98
N SER A 226 11.67 -9.66 -8.01
CA SER A 226 10.91 -8.40 -7.88
C SER A 226 11.66 -7.28 -7.14
N LEU A 227 12.66 -7.64 -6.33
CA LEU A 227 13.31 -6.73 -5.38
C LEU A 227 13.96 -5.50 -6.02
N PRO A 228 14.67 -5.57 -7.17
CA PRO A 228 15.26 -4.38 -7.80
C PRO A 228 14.22 -3.33 -8.17
N MET A 229 13.08 -3.76 -8.72
CA MET A 229 11.99 -2.86 -9.08
C MET A 229 11.35 -2.24 -7.84
N ILE A 230 11.13 -3.04 -6.79
CA ILE A 230 10.52 -2.56 -5.54
C ILE A 230 11.43 -1.56 -4.82
N LEU A 231 12.73 -1.84 -4.71
CA LEU A 231 13.66 -0.93 -4.03
C LEU A 231 13.90 0.36 -4.82
N GLY A 232 13.89 0.30 -6.15
CA GLY A 232 14.09 1.47 -7.01
C GLY A 232 12.86 2.36 -7.14
N HIS A 233 11.66 1.76 -7.19
CA HIS A 233 10.43 2.46 -7.58
C HIS A 233 9.27 2.29 -6.59
N GLY A 234 9.33 1.31 -5.69
CA GLY A 234 8.29 1.05 -4.70
C GLY A 234 8.31 2.02 -3.53
N GLY A 235 7.13 2.32 -3.00
CA GLY A 235 6.95 3.12 -1.79
C GLY A 235 7.38 2.42 -0.51
N LEU A 236 7.33 3.15 0.61
CA LEU A 236 7.66 2.66 1.95
C LEU A 236 6.92 1.35 2.28
N GLU A 237 5.62 1.27 1.99
CA GLU A 237 4.80 0.09 2.29
C GLU A 237 5.23 -1.14 1.48
N LEU A 238 5.38 -0.99 0.16
CA LEU A 238 5.76 -2.10 -0.71
C LEU A 238 7.19 -2.59 -0.41
N ARG A 239 8.11 -1.66 -0.07
CA ARG A 239 9.46 -2.02 0.36
C ARG A 239 9.44 -2.76 1.68
N ALA A 240 8.75 -2.25 2.71
CA ALA A 240 8.63 -2.93 3.99
C ALA A 240 8.02 -4.33 3.84
N ARG A 241 6.93 -4.45 3.08
CA ARG A 241 6.31 -5.74 2.76
C ARG A 241 7.30 -6.68 2.07
N SER A 242 8.07 -6.23 1.08
CA SER A 242 9.08 -7.07 0.42
C SER A 242 10.15 -7.61 1.37
N GLN A 243 10.60 -6.79 2.32
CA GLN A 243 11.59 -7.17 3.32
C GLN A 243 11.02 -8.16 4.35
N ILE A 244 9.76 -8.01 4.75
CA ILE A 244 9.07 -8.97 5.61
C ILE A 244 8.95 -10.34 4.93
N VAL A 245 8.57 -10.36 3.65
CA VAL A 245 8.45 -11.61 2.89
C VAL A 245 9.80 -12.27 2.69
N LEU A 246 10.86 -11.48 2.44
CA LEU A 246 12.23 -11.97 2.39
C LEU A 246 12.64 -12.67 3.70
N ALA A 247 12.44 -12.00 4.84
CA ALA A 247 12.71 -12.55 6.16
C ALA A 247 11.91 -13.83 6.43
N LYS A 248 10.61 -13.85 6.08
CA LYS A 248 9.76 -15.04 6.21
C LYS A 248 10.24 -16.20 5.33
N CYS A 249 10.73 -15.94 4.12
CA CYS A 249 11.29 -17.00 3.27
C CYS A 249 12.46 -17.69 3.96
N HIS A 250 13.40 -16.92 4.53
CA HIS A 250 14.54 -17.46 5.26
C HIS A 250 14.11 -18.22 6.52
N LEU A 251 13.20 -17.66 7.32
CA LEU A 251 12.70 -18.33 8.54
C LEU A 251 11.93 -19.63 8.27
N THR A 252 11.36 -19.77 7.07
CA THR A 252 10.55 -20.94 6.69
C THR A 252 11.38 -22.00 5.96
N ASP A 253 12.55 -21.65 5.43
CA ASP A 253 13.42 -22.58 4.72
C ASP A 253 14.08 -23.56 5.71
N PRO A 254 13.82 -24.87 5.61
CA PRO A 254 14.39 -25.86 6.52
C PRO A 254 15.91 -25.99 6.42
N GLU A 255 16.52 -25.54 5.32
CA GLU A 255 17.97 -25.56 5.13
C GLU A 255 18.66 -24.33 5.70
N PHE A 256 17.89 -23.29 6.06
CA PHE A 256 18.46 -22.04 6.57
C PHE A 256 18.59 -22.08 8.09
N SER A 257 19.78 -21.75 8.59
CA SER A 257 20.07 -21.63 10.01
C SER A 257 20.21 -20.16 10.40
N VAL A 258 19.23 -19.66 11.18
CA VAL A 258 19.24 -18.30 11.74
C VAL A 258 20.49 -18.04 12.60
N SER A 259 21.04 -19.08 13.24
CA SER A 259 22.25 -18.95 14.06
C SER A 259 23.52 -18.70 13.24
N GLU A 260 23.53 -19.15 11.98
CA GLU A 260 24.69 -19.01 11.08
C GLU A 260 24.69 -17.64 10.39
N ASP A 261 23.52 -17.16 9.95
CA ASP A 261 23.36 -15.83 9.35
C ASP A 261 22.13 -15.09 9.91
N PRO A 262 22.25 -14.49 11.11
CA PRO A 262 21.17 -13.68 11.68
C PRO A 262 20.83 -12.45 10.83
N CYS A 263 21.80 -11.91 10.10
CA CYS A 263 21.68 -10.64 9.37
C CYS A 263 20.71 -10.76 8.19
N ALA A 264 20.68 -11.91 7.52
CA ALA A 264 19.72 -12.20 6.44
C ALA A 264 18.24 -12.08 6.86
N VAL A 265 17.93 -12.17 8.16
CA VAL A 265 16.58 -11.99 8.71
C VAL A 265 16.44 -10.63 9.41
N LEU A 266 17.39 -10.26 10.26
CA LEU A 266 17.27 -9.06 11.10
C LEU A 266 17.41 -7.76 10.31
N ASP A 267 18.30 -7.70 9.30
CA ASP A 267 18.51 -6.46 8.54
C ASP A 267 17.28 -6.09 7.70
N PRO A 268 16.64 -7.01 6.94
CA PRO A 268 15.35 -6.76 6.31
C PRO A 268 14.27 -6.29 7.29
N LEU A 269 14.17 -6.93 8.46
CA LEU A 269 13.16 -6.58 9.46
C LEU A 269 13.41 -5.21 10.10
N ASN A 270 14.67 -4.82 10.28
CA ASN A 270 15.02 -3.48 10.76
C ASN A 270 14.62 -2.42 9.74
N GLN A 271 14.93 -2.62 8.46
CA GLN A 271 14.53 -1.70 7.41
C GLN A 271 13.01 -1.59 7.28
N ALA A 272 12.29 -2.71 7.39
CA ALA A 272 10.83 -2.71 7.39
C ALA A 272 10.25 -1.96 8.58
N ALA A 273 10.82 -2.12 9.79
CA ALA A 273 10.37 -1.41 10.98
C ALA A 273 10.49 0.12 10.82
N GLU A 274 11.62 0.60 10.29
CA GLU A 274 11.85 2.03 10.02
C GLU A 274 10.82 2.58 9.01
N ASP A 275 10.64 1.89 7.89
CA ASP A 275 9.70 2.31 6.83
C ASP A 275 8.26 2.36 7.36
N LEU A 276 7.84 1.38 8.17
CA LEU A 276 6.48 1.28 8.72
C LEU A 276 6.24 2.27 9.87
N GLN A 277 7.27 2.61 10.64
CA GLN A 277 7.18 3.65 11.66
C GLN A 277 6.87 5.01 11.02
N VAL A 278 7.50 5.32 9.88
CA VAL A 278 7.23 6.54 9.11
C VAL A 278 5.80 6.57 8.55
N LEU A 279 5.27 5.40 8.14
CA LEU A 279 3.90 5.25 7.67
C LEU A 279 2.85 5.12 8.77
N GLU A 280 3.26 5.03 10.04
CA GLU A 280 2.37 4.74 11.17
C GLU A 280 1.53 3.47 10.97
N TYR A 281 2.05 2.47 10.25
CA TYR A 281 1.30 1.25 9.90
C TYR A 281 1.46 0.18 10.99
N HIS A 282 0.52 0.16 11.93
CA HIS A 282 0.62 -0.66 13.14
C HIS A 282 0.43 -2.16 12.88
N GLU A 283 -0.47 -2.60 11.99
CA GLU A 283 -0.68 -4.05 11.73
C GLU A 283 0.59 -4.71 11.21
N MET A 284 1.21 -4.12 10.18
CA MET A 284 2.42 -4.65 9.59
C MET A 284 3.64 -4.46 10.51
N ALA A 285 3.72 -3.36 11.26
CA ALA A 285 4.78 -3.15 12.23
C ALA A 285 4.72 -4.20 13.37
N ALA A 286 3.53 -4.55 13.85
CA ALA A 286 3.36 -5.63 14.82
C ALA A 286 3.92 -6.95 14.28
N GLU A 287 3.61 -7.31 13.03
CA GLU A 287 4.17 -8.51 12.40
C GLU A 287 5.71 -8.48 12.37
N VAL A 288 6.33 -7.35 12.02
CA VAL A 288 7.80 -7.18 12.04
C VAL A 288 8.37 -7.45 13.43
N TYR A 289 7.83 -6.80 14.46
CA TYR A 289 8.35 -6.95 15.82
C TYR A 289 8.12 -8.35 16.39
N TYR A 290 7.03 -9.02 16.00
CA TYR A 290 6.82 -10.43 16.32
C TYR A 290 7.92 -11.32 15.72
N LEU A 291 8.23 -11.15 14.43
CA LEU A 291 9.29 -11.90 13.76
C LEU A 291 10.67 -11.59 14.35
N LYS A 292 10.94 -10.34 14.71
CA LYS A 292 12.18 -9.95 15.42
C LYS A 292 12.29 -10.64 16.77
N ALA A 293 11.23 -10.62 17.59
CA ALA A 293 11.21 -11.28 18.89
C ALA A 293 11.45 -12.80 18.76
N MET A 294 10.80 -13.46 17.79
CA MET A 294 11.05 -14.88 17.51
C MET A 294 12.52 -15.14 17.13
N THR A 295 13.08 -14.30 16.26
CA THR A 295 14.47 -14.41 15.80
C THR A 295 15.46 -14.23 16.96
N TYR A 296 15.27 -13.22 17.81
CA TYR A 296 16.11 -13.01 19.00
C TYR A 296 15.97 -14.13 20.02
N ASN A 297 14.78 -14.70 20.19
CA ASN A 297 14.57 -15.87 21.03
C ASN A 297 15.37 -17.08 20.54
N HIS A 298 15.38 -17.34 19.22
CA HIS A 298 16.21 -18.39 18.63
C HIS A 298 17.72 -18.15 18.82
N LEU A 299 18.15 -16.89 18.87
CA LEU A 299 19.54 -16.50 19.10
C LEU A 299 19.94 -16.44 20.59
N GLY A 300 19.01 -16.65 21.52
CA GLY A 300 19.26 -16.53 22.96
C GLY A 300 19.48 -15.09 23.44
N LYS A 301 19.05 -14.09 22.66
CA LYS A 301 19.19 -12.66 22.97
C LYS A 301 17.98 -12.15 23.74
N GLU A 302 17.99 -12.35 25.06
CA GLU A 302 16.82 -12.09 25.92
C GLU A 302 16.41 -10.62 25.98
N TYR A 303 17.38 -9.71 26.08
CA TYR A 303 17.13 -8.27 26.18
C TYR A 303 16.46 -7.73 24.91
N GLU A 304 17.05 -8.00 23.74
CA GLU A 304 16.51 -7.56 22.45
C GLU A 304 15.17 -8.22 22.12
N ARG A 305 14.97 -9.46 22.56
CA ARG A 305 13.68 -10.16 22.47
C ARG A 305 12.60 -9.42 23.28
N GLU A 306 12.89 -9.04 24.52
CA GLU A 306 11.94 -8.33 25.38
C GLU A 306 11.62 -6.93 24.85
N GLU A 307 12.61 -6.22 24.32
CA GLU A 307 12.39 -4.94 23.64
C GLU A 307 11.46 -5.11 22.43
N ALA A 308 11.73 -6.10 21.56
CA ALA A 308 10.88 -6.38 20.41
C ALA A 308 9.45 -6.79 20.83
N ALA A 309 9.30 -7.59 21.89
CA ALA A 309 8.00 -7.99 22.42
C ALA A 309 7.22 -6.80 23.01
N ALA A 310 7.90 -5.86 23.66
CA ALA A 310 7.29 -4.63 24.16
C ALA A 310 6.75 -3.78 22.99
N ARG A 311 7.55 -3.59 21.93
CA ARG A 311 7.12 -2.87 20.71
C ARG A 311 5.96 -3.57 19.99
N PHE A 312 5.98 -4.89 19.92
CA PHE A 312 4.84 -5.66 19.40
C PHE A 312 3.56 -5.35 20.17
N LYS A 313 3.63 -5.39 21.51
CA LYS A 313 2.49 -5.09 22.37
C LYS A 313 2.00 -3.65 22.19
N GLU A 314 2.90 -2.67 22.08
CA GLU A 314 2.55 -1.27 21.80
C GLU A 314 1.71 -1.16 20.51
N HIS A 315 2.17 -1.74 19.40
CA HIS A 315 1.44 -1.69 18.13
C HIS A 315 0.10 -2.43 18.15
N VAL A 316 0.02 -3.58 18.81
CA VAL A 316 -1.25 -4.30 18.97
C VAL A 316 -2.24 -3.47 19.81
N THR A 317 -1.78 -2.89 20.92
CA THR A 317 -2.66 -2.03 21.74
C THR A 317 -3.11 -0.77 21.02
N ALA A 318 -2.28 -0.21 20.13
CA ALA A 318 -2.64 0.92 19.29
C ALA A 318 -3.70 0.57 18.23
N LEU A 319 -3.69 -0.66 17.70
CA LEU A 319 -4.73 -1.14 16.78
C LEU A 319 -6.06 -1.42 17.48
N GLU A 320 -6.01 -1.97 18.70
CA GLU A 320 -7.22 -2.29 19.48
C GLU A 320 -7.89 -1.04 20.05
N ASN A 321 -7.07 -0.10 20.52
CA ASN A 321 -7.50 1.17 21.09
C ASN A 321 -6.85 2.31 20.30
N PRO A 322 -7.28 2.52 19.06
CA PRO A 322 -6.75 3.62 18.26
C PRO A 322 -7.14 4.90 18.99
N ARG A 323 -6.14 5.64 19.47
CA ARG A 323 -6.40 6.91 20.15
C ARG A 323 -7.09 7.82 19.15
N ASP A 324 -8.28 8.28 19.49
CA ASP A 324 -8.89 9.40 18.81
C ASP A 324 -8.05 10.62 19.16
N GLU A 325 -6.98 10.86 18.39
CA GLU A 325 -6.40 12.19 18.30
C GLU A 325 -7.43 13.06 17.57
N GLU A 326 -8.53 13.38 18.26
CA GLU A 326 -9.58 14.32 17.84
C GLU A 326 -9.01 15.71 17.51
N ASP A 327 -7.74 15.98 17.84
CA ASP A 327 -7.02 17.20 17.49
C ASP A 327 -6.28 17.16 16.13
N SER A 328 -6.29 16.04 15.39
CA SER A 328 -5.57 15.94 14.09
C SER A 328 -6.44 16.19 12.85
N LEU A 329 -7.77 16.23 13.00
CA LEU A 329 -8.70 16.57 11.92
C LEU A 329 -8.91 18.09 11.78
N VAL A 330 -8.36 18.88 12.71
CA VAL A 330 -8.18 20.34 12.58
C VAL A 330 -6.74 20.62 12.12
N TYR A 331 -6.38 20.18 10.91
CA TYR A 331 -5.16 20.62 10.25
C TYR A 331 -5.30 20.69 8.73
#